data_AF-K0VXY0-F1
#
_entry.id   AF-K0VXY0-F1
#
_cell.length_a   1.000
_cell.length_b   1.000
_cell.length_c   1.000
_cell.angle_alpha   90.00
_cell.angle_beta   90.00
_cell.angle_gamma   90.00
#
_symmetry.space_group_name_H-M   'P 1'
#
loop_
_entity.id
_entity.type
_entity.pdbx_description
1 polymer ?
#
loop_
_entity_poly.entity_id
_entity_poly.type
_entity_poly.pdbx_seq_one_letter_code
_entity_poly.pdbx_strand_id
1 'polypeptide(L)' 'GGMIPKVETCIDAIKAGVQGVVILNGKTAHSVLLEIFTEHGIGTLIVP' A
#
# COMPACT_ATOMS: atom_id res chain seq x y z
N GLY A 1 -13.37 -12.00 -1.94
CA GLY A 1 -12.11 -12.26 -2.65
C GLY A 1 -11.61 -11.02 -3.39
N GLY A 2 -11.27 -9.94 -2.67
CA GLY A 2 -10.75 -8.71 -3.30
C GLY A 2 -9.25 -8.49 -3.11
N MET A 3 -8.54 -9.38 -2.42
CA MET A 3 -7.11 -9.20 -2.13
C MET A 3 -6.21 -9.61 -3.30
N ILE A 4 -6.57 -10.67 -4.04
CA ILE A 4 -5.85 -11.09 -5.25
C ILE A 4 -5.75 -9.94 -6.27
N PRO A 5 -6.86 -9.30 -6.71
CA PRO A 5 -6.76 -8.21 -7.68
C PRO A 5 -6.04 -6.97 -7.12
N LYS A 6 -6.07 -6.73 -5.80
CA LYS A 6 -5.30 -5.65 -5.17
C LYS A 6 -3.81 -5.90 -5.28
N VAL A 7 -3.36 -7.13 -5.01
CA VAL A 7 -1.94 -7.51 -5.10
C VAL A 7 -1.47 -7.48 -6.55
N GLU A 8 -2.28 -7.97 -7.50
CA GLU A 8 -1.96 -7.90 -8.94
C GLU A 8 -1.74 -6.44 -9.39
N THR A 9 -2.63 -5.53 -8.99
CA THR A 9 -2.50 -4.09 -9.27
C THR A 9 -1.21 -3.50 -8.68
N CYS A 10 -0.85 -3.90 -7.45
CA CYS A 10 0.39 -3.44 -6.82
C CYS A 10 1.62 -3.92 -7.59
N ILE A 11 1.63 -5.18 -8.02
CA ILE A 11 2.70 -5.77 -8.82
C ILE A 11 2.86 -5.04 -10.14
N ASP A 12 1.75 -4.74 -10.83
CA ASP A 12 1.78 -4.03 -12.11
C ASP A 12 2.30 -2.60 -11.96
N ALA A 13 1.96 -1.91 -10.86
CA ALA A 13 2.49 -0.57 -10.55
C ALA A 13 4.02 -0.60 -10.32
N ILE A 14 4.52 -1.58 -9.55
CA ILE A 14 5.97 -1.77 -9.35
C ILE A 14 6.68 -2.02 -10.69
N LYS A 15 6.13 -2.91 -11.54
CA LYS A 15 6.68 -3.18 -12.88
C LYS A 15 6.68 -1.94 -13.79
N ALA A 16 5.74 -1.01 -13.59
CA ALA A 16 5.66 0.26 -14.30
C ALA A 16 6.63 1.34 -13.76
N GLY A 17 7.45 1.03 -12.74
CA GLY A 17 8.49 1.92 -12.22
C GLY A 17 8.10 2.66 -10.93
N VAL A 18 6.98 2.32 -10.29
CA VAL A 18 6.66 2.86 -8.96
C VAL A 18 7.63 2.29 -7.92
N GLN A 19 8.17 3.16 -7.06
CA GLN A 19 9.21 2.76 -6.09
C GLN A 19 8.68 1.98 -4.88
N GLY A 20 7.39 2.10 -4.58
CA GLY A 20 6.74 1.37 -3.49
C GLY A 20 5.23 1.55 -3.53
N VAL A 21 4.50 0.52 -3.09
CA VAL A 21 3.04 0.52 -3.00
C VAL A 21 2.62 0.08 -1.61
N VAL A 22 1.66 0.76 -1.00
CA VAL A 22 1.17 0.42 0.33
C VAL A 22 -0.31 0.04 0.28
N ILE A 23 -0.64 -1.13 0.84
CA ILE A 23 -2.02 -1.54 1.07
C ILE A 23 -2.43 -1.11 2.48
N LEU A 24 -3.41 -0.20 2.56
CA LEU A 24 -3.91 0.35 3.82
C LEU A 24 -5.27 -0.25 4.23
N ASN A 25 -5.51 -0.35 5.54
CA ASN A 25 -6.84 -0.58 6.09
C ASN A 25 -7.64 0.72 6.13
N GLY A 26 -8.55 0.90 5.17
CA GLY A 26 -9.38 2.10 5.07
C GLY A 26 -10.40 2.31 6.21
N LYS A 27 -10.59 1.33 7.12
CA LYS A 27 -11.42 1.52 8.32
C LYS A 27 -10.71 2.29 9.43
N THR A 28 -9.38 2.37 9.38
CA THR A 28 -8.59 3.15 10.33
C THR A 28 -8.74 4.64 10.00
N ALA A 29 -9.20 5.43 10.97
CA ALA A 29 -9.32 6.87 10.83
C ALA A 29 -7.95 7.47 10.48
N HIS A 30 -7.92 8.38 9.50
CA HIS A 30 -6.70 9.03 9.04
C HIS A 30 -5.60 8.08 8.55
N SER A 31 -5.96 6.88 8.06
CA SER A 31 -5.00 5.86 7.62
C SER A 31 -3.92 6.35 6.66
N VAL A 32 -4.28 7.23 5.71
CA VAL A 32 -3.31 7.84 4.78
C VAL A 32 -2.32 8.75 5.50
N LEU A 33 -2.79 9.57 6.44
CA LEU A 33 -1.93 10.47 7.21
C LEU A 33 -1.00 9.67 8.13
N LEU A 34 -1.52 8.63 8.78
CA LEU A 34 -0.72 7.75 9.62
C LEU A 34 0.39 7.07 8.81
N GLU A 35 0.12 6.62 7.59
CA GLU A 35 1.14 6.01 6.73
C GLU A 35 2.25 7.00 6.35
N ILE A 36 1.90 8.23 6.00
CA ILE A 36 2.87 9.22 5.49
C ILE A 36 3.66 9.89 6.63
N PHE A 37 3.04 10.10 7.78
CA PHE A 37 3.59 10.92 8.87
C PHE A 37 4.04 10.11 10.09
N THR A 38 4.17 8.78 9.98
CA THR A 38 4.77 7.94 11.03
C THR A 38 5.90 7.10 10.46
N GLU A 39 7.00 6.98 11.19
CA GLU A 39 8.18 6.24 10.71
C GLU A 39 7.89 4.75 10.46
N HIS A 40 7.00 4.16 11.26
CA HIS A 40 6.68 2.73 11.16
C HIS A 40 5.62 2.41 10.09
N GLY A 41 4.85 3.41 9.64
CA GLY A 41 3.66 3.19 8.82
C GLY A 41 2.61 2.31 9.52
N ILE A 42 1.49 2.06 8.83
CA ILE A 42 0.42 1.16 9.33
C ILE A 42 -0.06 0.16 8.27
N GLY A 43 0.47 0.23 7.05
CA GLY A 43 0.08 -0.61 5.92
C GLY A 43 0.99 -1.82 5.68
N THR A 44 0.66 -2.56 4.62
CA THR A 44 1.56 -3.53 4.02
C THR A 44 2.31 -2.87 2.87
N LEU A 45 3.62 -2.68 3.03
CA LEU A 45 4.51 -2.12 2.02
C LEU A 45 5.00 -3.21 1.06
N ILE A 46 4.88 -2.93 -0.24
CA ILE A 46 5.41 -3.73 -1.34
C ILE A 46 6.46 -2.88 -2.05
N VAL A 47 7.66 -3.43 -2.21
CA VAL A 47 8.81 -2.82 -2.88
C VAL A 47 9.33 -3.77 -3.96
N PRO A 48 10.12 -3.28 -4.94
CA PRO A 48 10.75 -4.13 -5.95
C PRO A 48 11.58 -5.28 -5.38
#